data_AF-A0A0N8H3C3-F1
#
_entry.id   AF-A0A0N8H3C3-F1
#
_cell.length_a   1.000
_cell.length_b   1.000
_cell.length_c   1.000
_cell.angle_alpha   90.00
_cell.angle_beta   90.00
_cell.angle_gamma   90.00
#
_symmetry.space_group_name_H-M   'P 1'
#
loop_
_entity.id
_entity.type
_entity.pdbx_description
1 polymer ?
#
loop_
_entity_poly.entity_id
_entity_poly.type
_entity_poly.pdbx_seq_one_letter_code
_entity_poly.pdbx_strand_id
1 'polypeptide(L)'
;MNKRLKYGLLILGIGIITVFGIIGFGLYSMEIEDHYGDVQKLYYESENGDIIVNKTTSEFGIIEKNWKRINIRTQKKDSTDLYNWVYQNGTENKTEIYRAKNEEYKLNHITYSELKKLIDDSEFELISKN
;
A
#
# COMPACT_ATOMS: atom_id res chain seq x y z
N MET A 1 20.15 -26.56 35.80
CA MET A 1 19.27 -27.25 34.83
C MET A 1 20.11 -28.15 33.91
N ASN A 2 19.71 -29.40 33.66
CA ASN A 2 20.44 -30.30 32.75
C ASN A 2 20.45 -29.71 31.33
N LYS A 3 21.60 -29.76 30.63
CA LYS A 3 21.79 -29.24 29.27
C LYS A 3 20.71 -29.77 28.31
N ARG A 4 20.31 -31.03 28.43
CA ARG A 4 19.23 -31.62 27.61
C ARG A 4 17.89 -30.94 27.82
N LEU A 5 17.52 -30.66 29.08
CA LEU A 5 16.28 -29.96 29.41
C LEU A 5 16.30 -28.51 28.91
N LYS A 6 17.45 -27.82 29.01
CA LYS A 6 17.64 -26.47 28.48
C LYS A 6 17.36 -26.40 26.98
N TYR A 7 17.95 -27.31 26.20
CA TYR A 7 17.74 -27.33 24.75
C TYR A 7 16.32 -27.79 24.37
N GLY A 8 15.74 -28.74 25.11
CA GLY A 8 14.35 -29.15 24.90
C GLY A 8 13.36 -27.98 25.06
N LEU A 9 13.50 -27.19 26.12
CA LEU A 9 12.66 -26.01 26.35
C LEU A 9 12.88 -24.92 25.28
N LEU A 10 14.12 -24.74 24.83
CA LEU A 10 14.43 -23.77 23.79
C LEU A 10 13.79 -24.14 22.44
N ILE A 11 13.89 -25.40 22.03
CA ILE A 11 13.27 -25.91 20.80
C ILE A 11 11.75 -25.79 20.88
N LEU A 12 11.16 -26.18 22.02
CA LEU A 12 9.71 -26.05 22.24
C LEU A 12 9.26 -24.58 22.15
N GLY A 13 10.01 -23.67 22.77
CA GLY A 13 9.73 -22.24 22.70
C GLY A 13 9.77 -21.69 21.27
N ILE A 14 10.80 -22.03 20.50
CA ILE A 14 10.89 -21.66 19.08
C ILE A 14 9.72 -22.25 18.29
N GLY A 15 9.39 -23.53 18.52
CA GLY A 15 8.26 -24.18 17.85
C GLY A 15 6.93 -23.46 18.10
N ILE A 16 6.68 -23.06 19.34
CA ILE A 16 5.48 -22.29 19.71
C ILE A 16 5.45 -20.94 19.00
N ILE A 17 6.56 -20.18 19.02
CA ILE A 17 6.65 -18.88 18.34
C ILE A 17 6.40 -19.02 16.84
N THR A 18 6.96 -20.06 16.21
CA THR A 18 6.75 -20.33 14.78
C THR A 18 5.28 -20.61 14.46
N VAL A 19 4.60 -21.44 15.26
CA VAL A 19 3.17 -21.74 15.05
C VAL A 19 2.32 -20.48 15.17
N PHE A 20 2.51 -19.69 16.23
CA PHE A 20 1.78 -18.43 16.38
C PHE A 20 2.12 -17.41 15.29
N GLY A 21 3.37 -17.38 14.82
CA GLY A 21 3.80 -16.54 13.71
C GLY A 21 3.07 -16.88 12.41
N ILE A 22 2.96 -18.17 12.07
CA ILE A 22 2.23 -18.63 10.87
C ILE A 22 0.74 -18.29 10.96
N ILE A 23 0.11 -18.56 12.11
CA ILE A 23 -1.31 -18.23 12.32
C ILE A 23 -1.55 -16.72 12.20
N GLY A 24 -0.72 -15.91 12.86
CA GLY A 24 -0.81 -14.46 12.80
C GLY A 24 -0.64 -13.92 11.39
N PHE A 25 0.36 -14.44 10.65
CA PHE A 25 0.58 -14.05 9.25
C PHE A 25 -0.58 -14.46 8.33
N GLY A 26 -1.18 -15.65 8.54
CA GLY A 26 -2.34 -16.11 7.79
C GLY A 26 -3.55 -15.21 7.99
N LEU A 27 -3.86 -14.88 9.25
CA LEU A 27 -4.98 -13.99 9.59
C LEU A 27 -4.77 -12.57 9.03
N TYR A 28 -3.54 -12.05 9.11
CA TYR A 28 -3.17 -10.77 8.53
C TYR A 28 -3.38 -10.75 7.01
N SER A 29 -2.92 -11.78 6.31
CA SER A 29 -3.03 -11.87 4.85
C SER A 29 -4.48 -12.00 4.39
N MET A 30 -5.28 -12.80 5.10
CA MET A 30 -6.73 -12.96 4.87
C MET A 30 -7.48 -11.64 5.02
N GLU A 31 -7.17 -10.84 6.05
CA GLU A 31 -7.82 -9.53 6.24
C GLU A 31 -7.52 -8.54 5.10
N ILE A 32 -6.34 -8.63 4.49
CA ILE A 32 -5.98 -7.80 3.33
C ILE A 32 -6.71 -8.28 2.08
N GLU A 33 -6.75 -9.59 1.85
CA GLU A 33 -7.47 -10.19 0.72
C GLU A 33 -8.97 -9.89 0.78
N ASP A 34 -9.60 -10.07 1.93
CA ASP A 34 -11.03 -9.79 2.14
C ASP A 34 -11.37 -8.31 1.90
N HIS A 35 -10.47 -7.39 2.28
CA HIS A 35 -10.73 -5.95 2.13
C HIS A 35 -10.41 -5.42 0.73
N TYR A 36 -9.28 -5.84 0.14
CA TYR A 36 -8.83 -5.28 -1.13
C TYR A 36 -9.19 -6.13 -2.35
N GLY A 37 -9.37 -7.45 -2.23
CA GLY A 37 -9.74 -8.33 -3.34
C GLY A 37 -8.94 -8.05 -4.61
N ASP A 38 -9.62 -7.63 -5.67
CA ASP A 38 -9.03 -7.29 -6.97
C ASP A 38 -8.00 -6.14 -6.92
N VAL A 39 -8.04 -5.32 -5.88
CA VAL A 39 -7.15 -4.18 -5.62
C VAL A 39 -5.90 -4.58 -4.81
N GLN A 40 -5.79 -5.85 -4.40
CA GLN A 40 -4.71 -6.34 -3.55
C GLN A 40 -3.31 -6.11 -4.16
N LYS A 41 -3.19 -6.16 -5.49
CA LYS A 41 -1.93 -5.85 -6.18
C LYS A 41 -1.48 -4.41 -5.93
N LEU A 42 -2.39 -3.44 -6.10
CA LEU A 42 -2.14 -2.03 -5.78
C LEU A 42 -1.76 -1.87 -4.31
N TYR A 43 -2.37 -2.67 -3.42
CA TYR A 43 -2.00 -2.66 -2.00
C TYR A 43 -0.57 -3.15 -1.76
N TYR A 44 -0.14 -4.29 -2.32
CA TYR A 44 1.17 -4.84 -1.99
C TYR A 44 2.35 -4.09 -2.62
N GLU A 45 2.20 -3.60 -3.85
CA GLU A 45 3.29 -2.95 -4.59
C GLU A 45 3.53 -1.50 -4.16
N SER A 46 2.54 -0.85 -3.54
CA SER A 46 2.65 0.54 -3.10
C SER A 46 3.36 0.72 -1.76
N GLU A 47 4.02 1.86 -1.62
CA GLU A 47 4.71 2.33 -0.43
C GLU A 47 4.20 3.71 0.01
N ASN A 48 4.52 4.07 1.26
CA ASN A 48 4.26 5.41 1.78
C ASN A 48 4.97 6.46 0.93
N GLY A 49 4.23 7.51 0.56
CA GLY A 49 4.77 8.60 -0.27
C GLY A 49 4.61 8.38 -1.78
N ASP A 50 4.20 7.19 -2.23
CA ASP A 50 3.87 6.96 -3.64
C ASP A 50 2.69 7.85 -4.06
N ILE A 51 2.70 8.27 -5.33
CA ILE A 51 1.66 9.11 -5.92
C ILE A 51 0.65 8.21 -6.59
N ILE A 52 -0.62 8.35 -6.20
CA ILE A 52 -1.73 7.63 -6.81
C ILE A 52 -2.53 8.58 -7.68
N VAL A 53 -2.84 8.14 -8.90
CA VAL A 53 -3.47 8.97 -9.93
C VAL A 53 -4.71 8.26 -10.45
N ASN A 54 -5.84 8.94 -10.42
CA ASN A 54 -7.07 8.52 -11.06
C ASN A 54 -7.14 9.12 -12.47
N LYS A 55 -6.94 8.27 -13.49
CA LYS A 55 -6.95 8.67 -14.90
C LYS A 55 -8.35 8.94 -15.44
N THR A 56 -9.39 8.48 -14.74
CA THR A 56 -10.79 8.75 -15.10
C THR A 56 -11.20 10.16 -14.65
N THR A 57 -10.90 10.54 -13.42
CA THR A 57 -11.34 11.82 -12.83
C THR A 57 -10.29 12.92 -12.89
N SER A 58 -9.05 12.61 -13.28
CA SER A 58 -7.89 13.51 -13.20
C SER A 58 -7.59 13.99 -11.78
N GLU A 59 -7.92 13.17 -10.78
CA GLU A 59 -7.57 13.38 -9.39
C GLU A 59 -6.29 12.62 -9.03
N PHE A 60 -5.58 13.09 -8.01
CA PHE A 60 -4.37 12.44 -7.54
C PHE A 60 -4.18 12.70 -6.04
N GLY A 61 -3.35 11.88 -5.41
CA GLY A 61 -3.02 11.98 -3.99
C GLY A 61 -1.74 11.25 -3.63
N ILE A 62 -1.44 11.25 -2.35
CA ILE A 62 -0.29 10.54 -1.75
C ILE A 62 -0.81 9.31 -1.01
N ILE A 63 -0.14 8.19 -1.19
CA ILE A 63 -0.38 6.93 -0.48
C ILE A 63 0.16 7.03 0.95
N GLU A 64 -0.72 6.78 1.90
CA GLU A 64 -0.44 6.61 3.31
C GLU A 64 -0.87 5.21 3.76
N LYS A 65 0.09 4.30 3.69
CA LYS A 65 -0.02 2.89 4.03
C LYS A 65 0.33 2.66 5.50
N ASN A 66 -0.62 2.04 6.20
CA ASN A 66 -0.37 1.37 7.47
C ASN A 66 -0.35 -0.15 7.25
N TRP A 67 -0.05 -0.89 8.32
CA TRP A 67 0.01 -2.35 8.28
C TRP A 67 -1.23 -3.03 7.69
N LYS A 68 -2.43 -2.45 7.76
CA LYS A 68 -3.67 -3.09 7.29
C LYS A 68 -4.36 -2.39 6.13
N ARG A 69 -4.12 -1.10 5.94
CA ARG A 69 -4.89 -0.24 5.06
C ARG A 69 -4.02 0.79 4.37
N ILE A 70 -4.48 1.23 3.20
CA ILE A 70 -3.96 2.37 2.47
C ILE A 70 -5.01 3.46 2.44
N ASN A 71 -4.61 4.63 2.92
CA ASN A 71 -5.36 5.86 2.77
C ASN A 71 -4.70 6.73 1.70
N ILE A 72 -5.53 7.45 0.96
CA ILE A 72 -5.09 8.42 -0.04
C ILE A 72 -5.36 9.80 0.54
N ARG A 73 -4.29 10.56 0.76
CA ARG A 73 -4.37 11.97 1.11
C ARG A 73 -4.35 12.81 -0.15
N THR A 74 -5.38 13.60 -0.36
CA THR A 74 -5.49 14.53 -1.49
C THR A 74 -5.30 15.97 -1.01
N GLN A 75 -5.22 16.93 -1.93
CA GLN A 75 -5.18 18.36 -1.56
C GLN A 75 -6.50 18.87 -0.92
N LYS A 76 -7.64 18.20 -1.19
CA LYS A 76 -8.97 18.67 -0.76
C LYS A 76 -9.56 17.87 0.40
N LYS A 77 -9.09 16.63 0.60
CA LYS A 77 -9.63 15.67 1.56
C LYS A 77 -8.49 14.90 2.20
N ASP A 78 -8.54 14.81 3.53
CA ASP A 78 -7.45 14.27 4.32
C ASP A 78 -7.27 12.76 4.18
N SER A 79 -8.32 11.99 3.86
CA SER A 79 -8.21 10.53 3.71
C SER A 79 -9.37 9.88 2.94
N THR A 80 -9.05 9.02 1.98
CA THR A 80 -9.95 8.07 1.32
C THR A 80 -9.27 6.70 1.26
N ASP A 81 -9.93 5.61 1.66
CA ASP A 81 -9.35 4.26 1.53
C ASP A 81 -9.13 3.87 0.06
N LEU A 82 -8.07 3.10 -0.22
CA LEU A 82 -7.70 2.66 -1.57
C LEU A 82 -8.82 1.94 -2.32
N TYR A 83 -9.60 1.10 -1.65
CA TYR A 83 -10.72 0.44 -2.31
C TYR A 83 -11.74 1.46 -2.80
N ASN A 84 -12.06 2.46 -1.98
CA ASN A 84 -13.00 3.54 -2.33
C ASN A 84 -12.41 4.54 -3.34
N TRP A 85 -11.08 4.62 -3.44
CA TRP A 85 -10.42 5.40 -4.48
C TRP A 85 -10.60 4.75 -5.85
N VAL A 86 -10.37 3.44 -5.92
CA VAL A 86 -10.53 2.64 -7.14
C VAL A 86 -12.01 2.51 -7.51
N TYR A 87 -12.88 2.15 -6.56
CA TYR A 87 -14.31 1.99 -6.78
C TYR A 87 -15.08 3.18 -6.23
N GLN A 88 -15.42 4.12 -7.11
CA GLN A 88 -16.27 5.26 -6.75
C GLN A 88 -17.70 4.97 -7.18
N ASN A 89 -18.63 4.95 -6.23
CA ASN A 89 -20.05 4.64 -6.45
C ASN A 89 -20.27 3.32 -7.22
N GLY A 90 -19.46 2.30 -6.93
CA GLY A 90 -19.52 0.99 -7.60
C GLY A 90 -18.96 0.96 -9.02
N THR A 91 -18.40 2.07 -9.51
CA THR A 91 -17.70 2.13 -10.80
C THR A 91 -16.20 2.08 -10.57
N GLU A 92 -15.53 1.19 -11.30
CA GLU A 92 -14.06 1.08 -11.28
C GLU A 92 -13.41 2.24 -12.05
N ASN A 93 -12.48 2.92 -11.39
CA ASN A 93 -11.64 3.95 -11.98
C ASN A 93 -10.28 3.40 -12.35
N LYS A 94 -9.73 3.92 -13.46
CA LYS A 94 -8.37 3.64 -13.89
C LYS A 94 -7.39 4.33 -12.98
N THR A 95 -6.62 3.54 -12.24
CA THR A 95 -5.71 4.00 -11.21
C THR A 95 -4.28 3.59 -11.57
N GLU A 96 -3.37 4.54 -11.46
CA GLU A 96 -1.94 4.34 -11.67
C GLU A 96 -1.17 4.82 -10.42
N ILE A 97 -0.17 4.06 -10.00
CA ILE A 97 0.69 4.38 -8.86
C ILE A 97 2.10 4.63 -9.35
N TYR A 98 2.67 5.74 -8.91
CA TYR A 98 3.95 6.26 -9.34
C TYR A 98 4.86 6.53 -8.15
N ARG A 99 6.14 6.20 -8.30
CA ARG A 99 7.19 6.49 -7.31
C ARG A 99 8.17 7.50 -7.84
N ALA A 100 8.52 8.50 -7.04
CA ALA A 100 9.54 9.48 -7.39
C ALA A 100 10.91 8.79 -7.49
N LYS A 101 11.67 9.07 -8.56
CA LYS A 101 13.02 8.51 -8.74
C LYS A 101 14.07 9.16 -7.84
N ASN A 102 13.91 10.46 -7.56
CA ASN A 102 14.86 11.26 -6.78
C ASN A 102 14.11 12.03 -5.68
N GLU A 103 14.36 11.61 -4.41
CA GLU A 103 13.84 12.15 -3.14
C GLU A 103 12.30 12.34 -3.01
N GLU A 104 11.84 12.54 -1.77
CA GLU A 104 10.42 12.69 -1.42
C GLU A 104 9.81 13.94 -2.08
N TYR A 105 8.99 13.73 -3.12
CA TYR A 105 8.27 14.80 -3.80
C TYR A 105 7.12 15.31 -2.94
N LYS A 106 7.17 16.58 -2.53
CA LYS A 106 6.03 17.23 -1.86
C LYS A 106 5.03 17.69 -2.92
N LEU A 107 3.89 16.99 -3.04
CA LEU A 107 2.79 17.35 -3.96
C LEU A 107 2.06 18.67 -3.61
N ASN A 108 2.61 19.50 -2.74
CA ASN A 108 1.93 20.70 -2.27
C ASN A 108 1.85 21.72 -3.41
N HIS A 109 0.61 22.09 -3.75
CA HIS A 109 0.28 23.13 -4.74
C HIS A 109 0.62 22.83 -6.20
N ILE A 110 0.81 21.56 -6.59
CA ILE A 110 0.86 21.22 -8.02
C ILE A 110 -0.53 20.88 -8.56
N THR A 111 -0.75 21.13 -9.84
CA THR A 111 -1.94 20.73 -10.59
C THR A 111 -1.75 19.35 -11.21
N TYR A 112 -2.84 18.71 -11.64
CA TYR A 112 -2.77 17.44 -12.36
C TYR A 112 -1.95 17.54 -13.66
N SER A 113 -2.04 18.68 -14.36
CA SER A 113 -1.28 18.93 -15.59
C SER A 113 0.22 18.99 -15.32
N GLU A 114 0.63 19.63 -14.22
CA GLU A 114 2.03 19.67 -13.80
C GLU A 114 2.52 18.29 -13.38
N LEU A 115 1.75 17.54 -12.58
CA LEU A 115 2.09 16.16 -12.23
C LEU A 115 2.29 15.31 -13.49
N LYS A 116 1.40 15.43 -14.47
CA LYS A 116 1.51 14.69 -15.73
C LYS A 116 2.81 15.02 -16.46
N LYS A 117 3.21 16.30 -16.51
CA LYS A 117 4.50 16.68 -17.10
C LYS A 117 5.67 16.01 -16.39
N LEU A 118 5.67 15.96 -15.06
CA LEU A 118 6.76 15.30 -14.30
C LEU A 118 6.79 13.78 -14.56
N ILE A 119 5.63 13.14 -14.74
CA ILE A 119 5.54 11.73 -15.15
C ILE A 119 6.10 11.56 -16.57
N ASP A 120 5.71 12.42 -17.51
CA ASP A 120 6.15 12.39 -18.91
C ASP A 120 7.67 12.68 -19.03
N ASP A 121 8.19 13.58 -18.19
CA ASP A 121 9.62 13.92 -18.04
C ASP A 121 10.40 12.83 -17.30
N SER A 122 9.75 11.69 -16.99
CA SER A 122 10.36 10.51 -16.37
C SER A 122 10.93 10.76 -14.97
N GLU A 123 10.44 11.76 -14.23
CA GLU A 123 10.78 11.97 -12.82
C GLU A 123 10.15 10.91 -11.90
N PHE A 124 9.10 10.26 -12.39
CA PHE A 124 8.39 9.19 -11.73
C PHE A 124 8.52 7.86 -12.48
N GLU A 125 8.49 6.76 -11.73
CA GLU A 125 8.40 5.40 -12.23
C GLU A 125 7.01 4.83 -11.96
N LEU A 126 6.40 4.18 -12.96
CA LEU A 126 5.14 3.47 -12.80
C LEU A 126 5.38 2.19 -12.01
N ILE A 127 4.75 2.09 -10.84
CA ILE A 127 4.86 0.92 -9.96
C ILE A 127 3.74 -0.07 -10.25
N SER A 128 2.49 0.42 -10.31
CA SER A 128 1.33 -0.45 -10.47
C SER A 128 0.15 0.25 -11.14
N LYS A 129 -0.78 -0.54 -11.66
CA LYS A 129 -2.02 -0.10 -12.28
C LYS A 129 -3.09 -1.20 -12.27
N ASN A 130 -4.37 -0.80 -12.30
CA ASN A 130 -5.50 -1.68 -12.60
C ASN A 130 -6.02 -1.48 -14.03
#